data_AF-A0A359G0J7-F1
#
_entry.id   AF-A0A359G0J7-F1
#
_cell.length_a   1.000
_cell.length_b   1.000
_cell.length_c   1.000
_cell.angle_alpha   90.00
_cell.angle_beta   90.00
_cell.angle_gamma   90.00
#
_symmetry.space_group_name_H-M   'P 1'
#
loop_
_entity.id
_entity.type
_entity.pdbx_description
1 polymer ?
#
loop_
_entity_poly.entity_id
_entity_poly.type
_entity_poly.pdbx_seq_one_letter_code
_entity_poly.pdbx_strand_id
1 'polypeptide(L)'
;INTEGDEISPYYDASSGHLYFSSNSWPGYGGFDIFYAKGSMVSWDQPVNIGPPVNSPFDDFDYVKSGTSRFRLFVTNRPDKGEYSEGVPPDRIYGYDEDRAPGATMQDR
;
A
#
# COMPACT_ATOMS: atom_id res chain seq x y z
N ILE A 1 8.83 -9.89 6.63
CA ILE A 1 9.16 -10.83 5.54
C ILE A 1 9.35 -12.19 6.17
N ASN A 2 8.58 -13.15 5.70
CA ASN A 2 8.39 -14.49 6.23
C ASN A 2 7.96 -14.47 7.71
N THR A 3 7.01 -13.60 8.06
CA THR A 3 6.39 -13.59 9.40
C THR A 3 5.39 -14.72 9.59
N GLU A 4 4.85 -14.86 10.81
CA GLU A 4 3.81 -15.85 11.12
C GLU A 4 2.43 -15.52 10.56
N GLY A 5 2.11 -14.24 10.32
CA GLY A 5 0.89 -13.86 9.63
C GLY A 5 1.13 -13.64 8.13
N ASP A 6 0.12 -13.07 7.48
CA ASP A 6 0.05 -12.99 6.04
C ASP A 6 0.93 -11.87 5.49
N GLU A 7 1.58 -12.21 4.38
CA GLU A 7 2.36 -11.29 3.57
C GLU A 7 1.99 -11.56 2.10
N ILE A 8 1.32 -10.58 1.50
CA ILE A 8 0.70 -10.74 0.19
C ILE A 8 1.22 -9.68 -0.78
N SER A 9 0.87 -9.89 -2.05
CA SER A 9 1.08 -8.94 -3.15
C SER A 9 2.52 -8.39 -3.28
N PRO A 10 3.53 -9.27 -3.36
CA PRO A 10 4.92 -8.83 -3.52
C PRO A 10 5.13 -8.13 -4.87
N TYR A 11 5.71 -6.94 -4.84
CA TYR A 11 6.11 -6.16 -6.01
C TYR A 11 7.56 -5.66 -5.82
N TYR A 12 8.47 -6.12 -6.67
CA TYR A 12 9.87 -5.70 -6.60
C TYR A 12 10.18 -4.62 -7.64
N ASP A 13 10.53 -3.43 -7.16
CA ASP A 13 11.05 -2.35 -8.00
C ASP A 13 12.58 -2.47 -8.11
N ALA A 14 13.02 -3.13 -9.18
CA ALA A 14 14.44 -3.34 -9.46
C ALA A 14 15.23 -2.03 -9.65
N SER A 15 14.58 -0.91 -9.99
CA SER A 15 15.26 0.37 -10.16
C SER A 15 15.66 1.01 -8.84
N SER A 16 14.85 0.81 -7.79
CA SER A 16 15.14 1.33 -6.44
C SER A 16 15.69 0.26 -5.48
N GLY A 17 15.58 -1.03 -5.83
CA GLY A 17 15.96 -2.14 -4.96
C GLY A 17 15.01 -2.33 -3.79
N HIS A 18 13.73 -1.99 -3.97
CA HIS A 18 12.69 -2.13 -2.95
C HIS A 18 11.71 -3.25 -3.30
N LEU A 19 11.49 -4.15 -2.35
CA LEU A 19 10.35 -5.07 -2.35
C LEU A 19 9.22 -4.44 -1.56
N TYR A 20 8.12 -4.17 -2.25
CA TYR A 20 6.85 -3.77 -1.67
C TYR A 20 6.00 -5.01 -1.42
N PHE A 21 5.26 -5.04 -0.31
CA PHE A 21 4.34 -6.11 0.03
C PHE A 21 3.36 -5.62 1.09
N SER A 22 2.23 -6.32 1.25
CA SER A 22 1.21 -5.98 2.24
C SER A 22 1.23 -7.00 3.36
N SER A 23 1.11 -6.59 4.61
CA SER A 23 1.19 -7.51 5.75
C SER A 23 0.29 -7.10 6.91
N ASN A 24 -0.20 -8.10 7.64
CA ASN A 24 -0.96 -7.96 8.89
C ASN A 24 -0.15 -8.35 10.14
N SER A 25 1.17 -8.55 9.99
CA SER A 25 2.04 -9.05 11.07
C SER A 25 2.94 -8.00 11.71
N TRP A 26 3.02 -6.82 11.10
CA TRP A 26 3.90 -5.74 11.54
C TRP A 26 3.08 -4.59 12.14
N PRO A 27 3.65 -3.79 13.06
CA PRO A 27 2.98 -2.58 13.52
C PRO A 27 2.62 -1.65 12.36
N GLY A 28 1.34 -1.29 12.27
CA GLY A 28 0.78 -0.53 11.18
C GLY A 28 -0.43 0.29 11.62
N TYR A 29 -1.26 0.68 10.67
CA TYR A 29 -2.43 1.52 10.89
C TYR A 29 -3.74 0.72 10.92
N GLY A 30 -3.82 -0.38 10.16
CA GLY A 30 -5.04 -1.13 9.91
C GLY A 30 -4.87 -2.64 10.03
N GLY A 31 -5.62 -3.39 9.20
CA GLY A 31 -5.53 -4.86 9.12
C GLY A 31 -4.32 -5.27 8.28
N PHE A 32 -4.41 -5.07 6.96
CA PHE A 32 -3.26 -5.08 6.06
C PHE A 32 -2.70 -3.68 5.85
N ASP A 33 -1.38 -3.57 5.97
CA ASP A 33 -0.63 -2.35 5.68
C ASP A 33 0.43 -2.64 4.61
N ILE A 34 0.75 -1.65 3.78
CA ILE A 34 1.82 -1.74 2.79
C ILE A 34 3.17 -1.40 3.42
N PHE A 35 4.12 -2.32 3.28
CA PHE A 35 5.51 -2.18 3.71
C PHE A 35 6.43 -2.21 2.49
N TYR A 36 7.64 -1.69 2.66
CA TYR A 36 8.75 -1.97 1.76
C TYR A 36 9.99 -2.43 2.54
N ALA A 37 10.80 -3.26 1.91
CA ALA A 37 12.12 -3.63 2.38
C ALA A 37 13.14 -3.41 1.26
N LYS A 38 14.30 -2.86 1.61
CA LYS A 38 15.40 -2.72 0.67
C LYS A 38 16.18 -4.03 0.59
N GLY A 39 16.68 -4.37 -0.60
CA GLY A 39 17.51 -5.55 -0.77
C GLY A 39 17.46 -6.11 -2.17
N SER A 40 17.72 -7.41 -2.28
CA SER A 40 17.71 -8.12 -3.55
C SER A 40 17.37 -9.59 -3.35
N MET A 41 16.29 -10.05 -3.99
CA MET A 41 15.83 -11.43 -4.20
C MET A 41 15.86 -12.36 -2.97
N VAL A 42 17.04 -12.65 -2.45
CA VAL A 42 17.32 -13.59 -1.35
C VAL A 42 17.58 -12.90 -0.01
N SER A 43 17.80 -11.59 0.01
CA SER A 43 18.12 -10.84 1.23
C SER A 43 17.43 -9.49 1.25
N TRP A 44 16.80 -9.18 2.37
CA TRP A 44 15.99 -7.99 2.60
C TRP A 44 16.31 -7.40 3.96
N ASP A 45 16.39 -6.08 4.01
CA ASP A 45 16.48 -5.29 5.24
C ASP A 45 15.15 -5.37 6.01
N GLN A 46 15.16 -4.83 7.23
CA GLN A 46 13.96 -4.73 8.07
C GLN A 46 12.85 -3.96 7.32
N PRO A 47 11.63 -4.52 7.21
CA PRO A 47 10.51 -3.84 6.57
C PRO A 47 10.15 -2.51 7.22
N VAL A 48 9.76 -1.55 6.40
CA VAL A 48 9.33 -0.21 6.78
C VAL A 48 7.91 0.02 6.26
N ASN A 49 6.99 0.42 7.15
CA ASN A 49 5.63 0.81 6.78
C ASN A 49 5.68 2.11 5.95
N ILE A 50 4.99 2.16 4.81
CA ILE A 50 5.04 3.34 3.90
C ILE A 50 4.33 4.56 4.50
N GLY A 51 3.37 4.34 5.38
CA GLY A 51 2.61 5.39 6.04
C GLY A 51 1.60 6.10 5.13
N PRO A 52 0.91 7.13 5.66
CA PRO A 52 -0.09 7.88 4.92
C PRO A 52 0.53 8.71 3.78
N PRO A 53 -0.24 8.99 2.70
CA PRO A 53 -1.65 8.66 2.52
C PRO A 53 -1.90 7.23 1.98
N VAL A 54 -0.84 6.44 1.76
CA VAL A 54 -0.94 5.09 1.18
C VAL A 54 -1.45 4.08 2.19
N ASN A 55 -1.04 4.15 3.45
CA ASN A 55 -1.64 3.36 4.53
C ASN A 55 -2.66 4.17 5.33
N SER A 56 -3.60 3.46 5.92
CA SER A 56 -4.76 3.98 6.61
C SER A 56 -5.24 3.03 7.71
N PRO A 57 -6.25 3.41 8.51
CA PRO A 57 -6.84 2.50 9.50
C PRO A 57 -7.61 1.29 8.94
N PHE A 58 -7.56 1.05 7.63
CA PHE A 58 -8.30 0.03 6.90
C PHE A 58 -7.32 -0.98 6.26
N ASP A 59 -7.80 -1.89 5.42
CA ASP A 59 -6.91 -2.76 4.66
C ASP A 59 -6.36 -2.02 3.44
N ASP A 60 -5.04 -2.07 3.29
CA ASP A 60 -4.29 -1.45 2.20
C ASP A 60 -3.32 -2.48 1.61
N PHE A 61 -3.46 -2.76 0.30
CA PHE A 61 -2.68 -3.82 -0.36
C PHE A 61 -2.45 -3.60 -1.86
N ASP A 62 -1.82 -4.56 -2.55
CA ASP A 62 -1.59 -4.56 -4.01
C ASP A 62 -0.85 -3.31 -4.55
N TYR A 63 0.16 -2.84 -3.81
CA TYR A 63 0.92 -1.65 -4.19
C TYR A 63 1.81 -1.87 -5.42
N VAL A 64 1.70 -0.99 -6.40
CA VAL A 64 2.57 -0.94 -7.58
C VAL A 64 2.99 0.49 -7.94
N LYS A 65 4.20 0.63 -8.47
CA LYS A 65 4.73 1.89 -9.00
C LYS A 65 4.64 1.90 -10.51
N SER A 66 4.21 3.02 -11.07
CA SER A 66 4.43 3.29 -12.49
C SER A 66 5.91 3.64 -12.73
N GLY A 67 6.57 2.95 -13.66
CA GLY A 67 8.04 3.06 -13.83
C GLY A 67 8.54 4.40 -14.39
N THR A 68 7.71 5.15 -15.11
CA THR A 68 8.10 6.43 -15.75
C THR A 68 7.49 7.66 -15.07
N SER A 69 6.60 7.44 -14.10
CA SER A 69 5.84 8.50 -13.47
C SER A 69 5.82 8.34 -11.95
N ARG A 70 5.48 9.41 -11.23
CA ARG A 70 5.35 9.35 -9.77
C ARG A 70 3.99 8.82 -9.32
N PHE A 71 3.24 8.21 -10.26
CA PHE A 71 2.00 7.52 -9.98
C PHE A 71 2.24 6.18 -9.25
N ARG A 72 1.41 5.94 -8.25
CA ARG A 72 1.28 4.73 -7.46
C ARG A 72 -0.15 4.23 -7.57
N LEU A 73 -0.32 2.93 -7.64
CA LEU A 73 -1.63 2.29 -7.50
C LEU A 73 -1.58 1.36 -6.29
N PHE A 74 -2.69 1.25 -5.58
CA PHE A 74 -2.89 0.28 -4.50
C PHE A 74 -4.40 0.03 -4.34
N VAL A 75 -4.76 -1.04 -3.65
CA VAL A 75 -6.14 -1.38 -3.33
C VAL A 75 -6.40 -1.05 -1.86
N THR A 76 -7.59 -0.53 -1.56
CA THR A 76 -8.04 -0.34 -0.18
C THR A 76 -9.55 -0.46 -0.03
N ASN A 77 -10.00 -0.87 1.15
CA ASN A 77 -11.41 -0.86 1.57
C ASN A 77 -11.75 0.35 2.47
N ARG A 78 -11.01 1.45 2.33
CA ARG A 78 -11.40 2.75 2.91
C ARG A 78 -12.78 3.18 2.42
N PRO A 79 -13.69 3.63 3.30
CA PRO A 79 -14.96 4.19 2.89
C PRO A 79 -14.75 5.55 2.23
N ASP A 80 -15.48 5.79 1.15
CA ASP A 80 -15.60 7.12 0.57
C ASP A 80 -16.42 8.03 1.49
N LYS A 81 -16.21 9.34 1.39
CA LYS A 81 -16.93 10.32 2.21
C LYS A 81 -18.45 10.21 1.99
N GLY A 82 -19.16 9.72 3.01
CA GLY A 82 -20.61 9.64 3.02
C GLY A 82 -21.19 8.36 2.40
N GLU A 83 -20.34 7.41 2.03
CA GLU A 83 -20.76 6.11 1.52
C GLU A 83 -20.30 5.02 2.49
N TYR A 84 -21.17 4.04 2.76
CA TYR A 84 -21.07 2.98 3.76
C TYR A 84 -21.42 3.38 5.20
N SER A 85 -22.50 2.78 5.72
CA SER A 85 -22.93 2.89 7.12
C SER A 85 -22.80 1.58 7.92
N GLU A 86 -22.61 0.44 7.25
CA GLU A 86 -22.52 -0.88 7.87
C GLU A 86 -21.64 -1.83 7.03
N GLY A 87 -20.88 -2.71 7.69
CA GLY A 87 -20.01 -3.70 7.04
C GLY A 87 -18.63 -3.17 6.63
N VAL A 88 -17.83 -4.06 6.04
CA VAL A 88 -16.53 -3.70 5.43
C VAL A 88 -16.82 -3.13 4.03
N PRO A 89 -16.36 -1.90 3.69
CA PRO A 89 -16.52 -1.36 2.35
C PRO A 89 -15.87 -2.26 1.29
N PRO A 90 -16.29 -2.17 0.01
CA PRO A 90 -15.67 -2.94 -1.05
C PRO A 90 -14.24 -2.44 -1.29
N ASP A 91 -13.39 -3.36 -1.72
CA ASP A 91 -12.05 -3.03 -2.21
C ASP A 91 -12.14 -2.17 -3.47
N ARG A 92 -11.37 -1.08 -3.52
CA ARG A 92 -11.25 -0.21 -4.70
C ARG A 92 -9.78 0.06 -5.02
N ILE A 93 -9.49 0.30 -6.29
CA ILE A 93 -8.15 0.68 -6.75
C ILE A 93 -8.01 2.20 -6.63
N TYR A 94 -7.00 2.65 -5.90
CA TYR A 94 -6.67 4.05 -5.72
C TYR A 94 -5.38 4.42 -6.41
N GLY A 95 -5.38 5.58 -7.06
CA GLY A 95 -4.21 6.20 -7.67
C GLY A 95 -3.69 7.39 -6.87
N TYR A 96 -2.40 7.37 -6.55
CA TYR A 96 -1.71 8.46 -5.86
C TYR A 96 -0.58 9.02 -6.72
N ASP A 97 -0.56 10.34 -6.91
CA ASP A 97 0.48 11.09 -7.62
C ASP A 97 1.31 11.87 -6.60
N GLU A 98 2.58 11.50 -6.41
CA GLU A 98 3.46 12.18 -5.44
C GLU A 98 3.70 13.66 -5.77
N ASP A 99 3.45 14.12 -7.01
CA ASP A 99 3.68 15.51 -7.42
C ASP A 99 2.45 16.41 -7.20
N ARG A 100 1.29 15.84 -6.87
CA ARG A 100 0.09 16.58 -6.47
C ARG A 100 -0.02 16.56 -4.95
N ALA A 101 0.02 17.75 -4.34
CA ALA A 101 -0.04 17.94 -2.89
C ALA A 101 -1.12 17.08 -2.20
N PRO A 102 -0.89 16.62 -0.95
CA PRO A 102 -1.86 15.84 -0.20
C PRO A 102 -3.17 16.64 -0.07
N GLY A 103 -4.21 16.20 -0.79
CA GLY A 103 -5.48 16.92 -0.89
C GLY A 103 -6.06 17.02 -2.29
N ALA A 104 -5.33 16.65 -3.35
CA ALA A 104 -5.96 16.37 -4.63
C ALA A 104 -6.85 15.13 -4.45
N THR A 105 -8.16 15.33 -4.48
CA THR A 105 -9.18 14.29 -4.34
C THR A 105 -8.77 13.08 -5.18
N MET A 106 -8.61 11.93 -4.50
CA MET A 106 -8.41 10.66 -5.18
C MET A 106 -9.63 10.44 -6.07
N GLN A 107 -9.45 10.58 -7.38
CA GLN A 107 -10.52 10.38 -8.34
C GLN A 107 -10.56 8.91 -8.68
N ASP A 108 -11.62 8.25 -8.23
CA ASP A 108 -12.13 7.02 -8.82
C ASP A 108 -12.29 7.28 -10.33
N ARG A 109 -11.63 6.48 -11.17
CA ARG A 109 -11.75 6.58 -12.63
C ARG A 109 -12.49 5.38 -13.17
#